data_AF-A0A952DWN4-F1
#
_entry.id   AF-A0A952DWN4-F1
#
_cell.length_a   1.000
_cell.length_b   1.000
_cell.length_c   1.000
_cell.angle_alpha   90.00
_cell.angle_beta   90.00
_cell.angle_gamma   90.00
#
_symmetry.space_group_name_H-M   'P 1'
#
loop_
_entity.id
_entity.type
_entity.pdbx_description
1 polymer ?
#
loop_
_entity_poly.entity_id
_entity_poly.type
_entity_poly.pdbx_seq_one_letter_code
_entity_poly.pdbx_strand_id
1 'polypeptide(L)'
;MSQQSKRELVERIRHRYLQGSRTEKTKILDEFVATTGLHRKAAIRALRQGYQRGPEPRGRPRVYTGATVAALVAVWRICGCICGKHLAPFLPEVVPILEQHDELNLDGETRACCCR
;
A
#
# COMPACT_ATOMS: atom_id res chain seq x y z
N MET A 1 13.61 -37.58 9.66
CA MET A 1 12.87 -36.58 10.47
C MET A 1 11.39 -36.62 10.10
N SER A 2 10.51 -36.92 11.05
CA SER A 2 9.05 -36.89 10.81
C SER A 2 8.55 -35.45 10.67
N GLN A 3 7.37 -35.27 10.07
CA GLN A 3 6.77 -33.93 9.93
C GLN A 3 6.40 -33.29 11.27
N GLN A 4 6.13 -34.10 12.29
CA GLN A 4 5.81 -33.63 13.64
C GLN A 4 7.03 -33.04 14.34
N SER A 5 8.18 -33.73 14.30
CA SER A 5 9.42 -33.21 14.88
C SER A 5 9.87 -31.90 14.25
N LYS A 6 9.64 -31.72 12.94
CA LYS A 6 9.92 -30.44 12.25
C LYS A 6 9.04 -29.31 12.77
N ARG A 7 7.77 -29.57 13.08
CA ARG A 7 6.84 -28.56 13.61
C ARG A 7 7.24 -28.10 15.01
N GLU A 8 7.56 -29.06 15.89
CA GLU A 8 8.03 -28.76 17.25
C GLU A 8 9.33 -27.92 17.25
N LEU A 9 10.26 -28.24 16.34
CA LEU A 9 11.48 -27.46 16.16
C LEU A 9 11.20 -26.03 15.68
N VAL A 10 10.28 -25.88 14.72
CA VAL A 10 9.84 -24.56 14.24
C VAL A 10 9.25 -23.74 15.38
N GLU A 11 8.35 -24.31 16.19
CA GLU A 11 7.71 -23.61 17.31
C GLU A 11 8.73 -23.07 18.33
N ARG A 12 9.74 -23.87 18.67
CA ARG A 12 10.80 -23.46 19.63
C ARG A 12 11.71 -22.35 19.10
N ILE A 13 11.96 -22.31 17.80
CA ILE A 13 12.93 -21.37 17.18
C ILE A 13 12.23 -20.10 16.67
N ARG A 14 10.94 -20.19 16.34
CA ARG A 14 10.16 -19.12 15.71
C ARG A 14 10.26 -17.79 16.44
N HIS A 15 10.11 -17.77 17.76
CA HIS A 15 10.18 -16.55 18.55
C HIS A 15 11.54 -15.83 18.39
N ARG A 16 12.65 -16.58 18.55
CA ARG A 16 14.02 -16.07 18.37
C ARG A 16 14.27 -15.57 16.94
N TYR A 17 13.78 -16.30 15.93
CA TYR A 17 13.91 -15.88 14.54
C TYR A 17 13.11 -14.61 14.21
N LEU A 18 11.93 -14.43 14.79
CA LEU A 18 11.11 -13.24 14.53
C LEU A 18 11.71 -11.98 15.17
N GLN A 19 12.21 -12.09 16.40
CA GLN A 19 12.81 -10.98 17.16
C GLN A 19 14.27 -10.68 16.82
N GLY A 20 15.00 -11.65 16.27
CA GLY A 20 16.45 -11.49 16.07
C GLY A 20 16.84 -10.41 15.06
N SER A 21 18.08 -9.95 15.14
CA SER A 21 18.70 -9.07 14.16
C SER A 21 18.96 -9.79 12.81
N ARG A 22 19.35 -9.06 11.75
CA ARG A 22 19.60 -9.67 10.42
C ARG A 22 20.67 -10.76 10.48
N THR A 23 21.71 -10.56 11.29
CA THR A 23 22.82 -11.52 11.48
C THR A 23 22.38 -12.74 12.25
N GLU A 24 21.61 -12.58 13.33
CA GLU A 24 21.04 -13.67 14.11
C GLU A 24 20.09 -14.54 13.29
N LYS A 25 19.22 -13.92 12.48
CA LYS A 25 18.30 -14.65 11.59
C LYS A 25 19.04 -15.53 10.60
N THR A 26 20.17 -15.06 10.07
CA THR A 26 21.02 -15.85 9.16
C THR A 26 21.59 -17.07 9.87
N LYS A 27 22.18 -16.90 11.06
CA LYS A 27 22.73 -18.01 11.86
C LYS A 27 21.66 -19.05 12.21
N ILE A 28 20.51 -18.59 12.69
CA ILE A 28 19.36 -19.46 13.02
C ILE A 28 18.88 -20.24 11.78
N LEU A 29 18.85 -19.59 10.61
CA LEU A 29 18.48 -20.25 9.36
C LEU A 29 19.52 -21.30 8.93
N ASP A 30 20.81 -21.01 9.07
CA ASP A 30 21.89 -21.93 8.71
C ASP A 30 21.84 -23.20 9.57
N GLU A 31 21.69 -23.04 10.89
CA GLU A 31 21.52 -24.15 11.84
C GLU A 31 20.26 -24.97 11.55
N PHE A 32 19.14 -24.29 11.24
CA PHE A 32 17.88 -24.95 10.96
C PHE A 32 17.92 -25.75 9.64
N VAL A 33 18.57 -25.20 8.60
CA VAL A 33 18.79 -25.88 7.33
C VAL A 33 19.69 -27.10 7.51
N ALA A 34 20.79 -26.97 8.27
CA ALA A 34 21.70 -28.08 8.56
C ALA A 34 21.00 -29.22 9.33
N THR A 35 20.11 -28.88 10.27
CA THR A 35 19.39 -29.87 11.10
C THR A 35 18.24 -30.55 10.35
N THR A 36 17.47 -29.79 9.56
CA THR A 36 16.24 -30.30 8.93
C THR A 36 16.43 -30.78 7.49
N GLY A 37 17.56 -30.44 6.86
CA GLY A 37 17.82 -30.67 5.44
C GLY A 37 16.90 -29.89 4.50
N LEU A 38 16.11 -28.95 5.02
CA LEU A 38 15.19 -28.15 4.22
C LEU A 38 15.94 -27.09 3.43
N HIS A 39 15.49 -26.82 2.20
CA HIS A 39 16.00 -25.68 1.45
C HIS A 39 15.73 -24.36 2.19
N ARG A 40 16.66 -23.39 2.11
CA ARG A 40 16.60 -22.12 2.85
C ARG A 40 15.26 -21.38 2.68
N LYS A 41 14.69 -21.33 1.46
CA LYS A 41 13.38 -20.73 1.22
C LYS A 41 12.23 -21.45 1.94
N ALA A 42 12.29 -22.78 2.03
CA ALA A 42 11.29 -23.58 2.75
C ALA A 42 11.38 -23.34 4.26
N ALA A 43 12.60 -23.28 4.81
CA ALA A 43 12.85 -22.92 6.20
C ALA A 43 12.29 -21.53 6.57
N ILE A 44 12.56 -20.51 5.73
CA ILE A 44 12.02 -19.15 5.91
C ILE A 44 10.49 -19.17 5.92
N ARG A 45 9.87 -19.91 5.00
CA ARG A 45 8.41 -20.01 4.91
C ARG A 45 7.82 -20.66 6.17
N ALA A 46 8.43 -21.75 6.65
CA ALA A 46 8.00 -22.43 7.87
C ALA A 46 8.09 -21.51 9.11
N LEU A 47 9.20 -20.79 9.27
CA LEU A 47 9.41 -19.88 10.41
C LEU A 47 8.54 -18.62 10.37
N ARG A 48 8.13 -18.15 9.18
CA ARG A 48 7.25 -16.99 9.00
C ARG A 48 5.77 -17.34 8.87
N GLN A 49 5.41 -18.62 8.82
CA GLN A 49 4.02 -19.03 8.62
C GLN A 49 3.13 -18.50 9.76
N GLY A 50 2.11 -17.71 9.42
CA GLY A 50 1.22 -17.09 10.41
C GLY A 50 1.81 -15.87 11.13
N TYR A 51 2.97 -15.35 10.70
CA TYR A 51 3.43 -14.03 11.14
C TYR A 51 2.74 -12.95 10.30
N GLN A 52 1.81 -12.23 10.92
CA GLN A 52 1.21 -11.05 10.31
C GLN A 52 2.18 -9.88 10.49
N ARG A 53 2.60 -9.27 9.38
CA ARG A 53 3.27 -7.97 9.44
C ARG A 53 2.28 -6.98 10.06
N GLY A 54 2.77 -6.15 10.99
CA GLY A 54 1.98 -5.05 11.52
C GLY A 54 1.49 -4.11 10.40
N PRO A 55 0.47 -3.30 10.67
CA PRO A 55 -0.04 -2.34 9.69
C PRO A 55 1.11 -1.48 9.18
N GLU A 56 1.27 -1.46 7.87
CA GLU A 56 2.25 -0.62 7.21
C GLU A 56 1.85 0.85 7.47
N PRO A 57 2.80 1.75 7.82
CA PRO A 57 2.47 3.15 8.01
C PRO A 57 1.76 3.64 6.76
N ARG A 58 0.57 4.24 6.94
CA ARG A 58 -0.16 4.89 5.85
C ARG A 58 0.82 5.83 5.17
N GLY A 59 0.99 5.67 3.86
CA GLY A 59 1.87 6.51 3.05
C GLY A 59 1.45 7.98 3.09
N ARG A 60 1.99 8.78 2.15
CA ARG A 60 1.73 10.22 2.05
C ARG A 60 0.23 10.55 2.26
N PRO A 61 -0.11 11.53 3.13
CA PRO A 61 -1.49 11.90 3.36
C PRO A 61 -2.19 12.27 2.05
N ARG A 62 -3.47 11.88 1.93
CA ARG A 62 -4.28 12.18 0.74
C ARG A 62 -4.53 13.68 0.67
N VAL A 63 -4.16 14.29 -0.45
CA VAL A 63 -4.33 15.73 -0.71
C VAL A 63 -5.72 16.02 -1.30
N TYR A 64 -6.23 15.13 -2.15
CA TYR A 64 -7.56 15.24 -2.74
C TYR A 64 -8.58 14.53 -1.84
N THR A 65 -9.57 15.27 -1.35
CA THR A 65 -10.68 14.74 -0.57
C THR A 65 -11.75 14.15 -1.51
N GLY A 66 -12.73 13.44 -0.95
CA GLY A 66 -13.82 12.85 -1.74
C GLY A 66 -14.60 13.88 -2.56
N ALA A 67 -14.79 15.09 -2.01
CA ALA A 67 -15.44 16.20 -2.70
C ALA A 67 -14.64 16.65 -3.93
N THR A 68 -13.31 16.80 -3.80
CA THR A 68 -12.44 17.19 -4.93
C THR A 68 -12.44 16.12 -6.03
N VAL A 69 -12.45 14.85 -5.66
CA VAL A 69 -12.53 13.76 -6.65
C VAL A 69 -13.88 13.77 -7.37
N ALA A 70 -14.99 13.96 -6.65
CA ALA A 70 -16.31 14.03 -7.27
C ALA A 70 -16.42 15.20 -8.27
N ALA A 71 -15.92 16.38 -7.88
CA ALA A 71 -15.83 17.56 -8.75
C ALA A 71 -15.00 17.28 -10.01
N LEU A 72 -13.79 16.73 -9.85
CA LEU A 72 -12.92 16.39 -10.97
C LEU A 72 -13.55 15.35 -11.91
N VAL A 73 -14.32 14.39 -11.38
CA VAL A 73 -15.04 13.40 -12.20
C VAL A 73 -16.16 14.04 -13.02
N ALA A 74 -16.89 15.00 -12.44
CA ALA A 74 -17.92 15.75 -13.16
C ALA A 74 -17.31 16.56 -14.31
N VAL A 75 -16.25 17.34 -14.04
CA VAL A 75 -15.51 18.08 -15.08
C VAL A 75 -14.98 17.14 -16.14
N TRP A 76 -14.37 16.02 -15.75
CA TRP A 76 -13.81 15.04 -16.67
C TRP A 76 -14.86 14.45 -17.62
N ARG A 77 -16.08 14.22 -17.13
CA ARG A 77 -17.20 13.75 -17.97
C ARG A 77 -17.66 14.80 -18.97
N ILE A 78 -17.76 16.05 -18.55
CA ILE A 78 -18.16 17.18 -19.41
C ILE A 78 -17.11 17.41 -20.51
N CYS A 79 -15.83 17.32 -20.17
CA CYS A 79 -14.72 17.44 -21.11
C CYS A 79 -14.51 16.21 -22.00
N GLY A 80 -15.44 15.25 -22.05
CA GLY A 80 -15.37 14.10 -22.95
C GLY A 80 -14.36 13.03 -22.55
N CYS A 81 -14.08 12.89 -21.25
CA CYS A 81 -13.20 11.88 -20.69
C CYS A 81 -11.73 11.95 -21.18
N ILE A 82 -11.23 13.14 -21.48
CA ILE A 82 -9.83 13.36 -21.87
C ILE A 82 -8.83 12.92 -20.80
N CYS A 83 -7.62 12.57 -21.20
CA CYS A 83 -6.60 12.14 -20.25
C CYS A 83 -6.26 13.27 -19.25
N GLY A 84 -5.99 12.91 -17.98
CA GLY A 84 -5.78 13.89 -16.90
C GLY A 84 -4.65 14.90 -17.17
N LYS A 85 -3.63 14.51 -17.97
CA LYS A 85 -2.55 15.41 -18.39
C LYS A 85 -3.02 16.52 -19.32
N HIS A 86 -4.00 16.23 -20.17
CA HIS A 86 -4.65 17.24 -21.00
C HIS A 86 -5.69 18.00 -20.20
N LEU A 87 -6.42 17.36 -19.29
CA LEU A 87 -7.42 18.04 -18.47
C LEU A 87 -6.81 19.11 -17.56
N ALA A 88 -5.67 18.81 -16.93
CA ALA A 88 -5.01 19.70 -15.96
C ALA A 88 -4.86 21.17 -16.41
N PRO A 89 -4.32 21.49 -17.60
CA PRO A 89 -4.22 22.89 -18.06
C PRO A 89 -5.56 23.56 -18.35
N PHE A 90 -6.63 22.80 -18.64
CA PHE A 90 -7.96 23.37 -18.91
C PHE A 90 -8.79 23.58 -17.65
N LEU A 91 -8.46 22.91 -16.53
CA LEU A 91 -9.18 23.09 -15.25
C LEU A 91 -9.34 24.55 -14.81
N PRO A 92 -8.32 25.44 -14.82
CA PRO A 92 -8.49 26.82 -14.38
C PRO A 92 -9.47 27.64 -15.24
N GLU A 93 -9.66 27.26 -16.51
CA GLU A 93 -10.58 27.94 -17.43
C GLU A 93 -11.99 27.33 -17.40
N VAL A 94 -12.08 25.99 -17.29
CA VAL A 94 -13.35 25.26 -17.35
C VAL A 94 -14.12 25.34 -16.03
N VAL A 95 -13.43 25.29 -14.88
CA VAL A 95 -14.07 25.38 -13.55
C VAL A 95 -14.93 26.64 -13.38
N PRO A 96 -14.46 27.88 -13.67
CA PRO A 96 -15.30 29.07 -13.50
C PRO A 96 -16.49 29.13 -14.48
N ILE A 97 -16.36 28.54 -15.68
CA ILE A 97 -17.48 28.45 -16.64
C ILE A 97 -18.56 27.51 -16.07
N LEU A 98 -18.16 26.36 -15.52
CA LEU A 98 -19.10 25.40 -14.93
C LEU A 98 -19.76 25.91 -13.64
N GLU A 99 -19.08 26.77 -12.86
CA GLU A 99 -19.67 27.50 -11.73
C GLU A 99 -20.71 28.53 -12.22
N GLN A 100 -20.47 29.20 -13.35
CA GLN A 100 -21.40 30.19 -13.92
C GLN A 100 -22.67 29.56 -14.51
N HIS A 101 -22.58 28.32 -14.99
CA HIS A 101 -23.71 27.59 -15.55
C HIS A 101 -24.48 26.75 -14.51
N ASP A 102 -24.19 26.90 -13.20
CA ASP A 102 -24.76 26.13 -12.08
C ASP A 102 -24.57 24.60 -12.19
N GLU A 103 -23.65 24.14 -13.06
CA GLU A 103 -23.37 22.71 -13.26
C GLU A 103 -22.42 22.15 -12.19
N LEU A 104 -21.69 23.02 -11.48
CA LEU A 104 -20.80 22.68 -10.39
C LEU A 104 -20.91 23.69 -9.24
N ASN A 105 -21.18 23.19 -8.04
CA ASN A 105 -21.10 23.98 -6.81
C ASN A 105 -19.89 23.50 -6.00
N LEU A 106 -18.82 24.30 -5.98
CA LEU A 106 -17.56 23.96 -5.33
C LEU A 106 -17.30 24.89 -4.15
N ASP A 107 -16.95 24.32 -2.99
CA ASP A 107 -16.39 25.09 -1.88
C ASP A 107 -15.04 25.68 -2.27
N GLY A 108 -14.69 26.87 -1.74
CA GLY A 108 -13.45 27.58 -2.09
C GLY A 108 -12.16 26.75 -1.87
N GLU A 109 -12.16 25.85 -0.89
CA GLU A 109 -11.07 24.91 -0.64
C GLU A 109 -10.95 23.82 -1.73
N THR A 110 -12.09 23.36 -2.25
CA THR A 110 -12.16 22.36 -3.32
C THR A 110 -11.71 22.96 -4.65
N ARG A 111 -12.07 24.21 -4.94
CA ARG A 111 -11.59 24.97 -6.11
C ARG A 111 -10.07 25.13 -6.09
N ALA A 112 -9.49 25.51 -4.95
CA ALA A 112 -8.04 25.64 -4.81
C ALA A 112 -7.30 24.31 -5.01
N CYS A 113 -7.90 23.18 -4.63
CA CYS A 113 -7.33 21.86 -4.86
C CYS A 113 -7.45 21.40 -6.31
N CYS A 114 -8.53 21.74 -7.02
CA CYS A 114 -8.72 21.39 -8.43
C CYS A 114 -7.75 22.14 -9.37
N CYS A 115 -7.41 23.39 -9.06
CA CYS A 115 -6.58 24.26 -9.92
C CYS A 115 -5.09 24.27 -9.57
N ARG A 116 -4.63 23.32 -8.73
CA ARG A 116 -3.23 23.21 -8.28
C ARG A 116 -2.41 22.31 -9.21
#